data_AF-T0S241-F1
#
_entry.id   AF-T0S241-F1
#
_cell.length_a   1.000
_cell.length_b   1.000
_cell.length_c   1.000
_cell.angle_alpha   90.00
_cell.angle_beta   90.00
_cell.angle_gamma   90.00
#
_symmetry.space_group_name_H-M   'P 1'
#
loop_
_entity.id
_entity.type
_entity.pdbx_description
1 polymer ?
#
loop_
_entity_poly.entity_id
_entity_poly.type
_entity_poly.pdbx_seq_one_letter_code
_entity_poly.pdbx_strand_id
1 'polypeptide(L)'
;MHAGRRAFSLDTSARVESFPNTMPKPTRTTIAVAIAFVAVVAFGAIIAALAASMYAELVALPHDAMVVTNIFTTGFAALGLVHIVWTRGDPSHSTCLFFLFANVACCSVLLGYAVSAIPLTMRAIEAAPALTTYQHRMEAFFASGTSRQFNYSDSLSGYRSKVPSHPLSYSDSRQYPFKAARAFADAYCASEGHRFCSAFPLTQTILYPGMWPDPNATAEIARTLSTLPTTLFNVTVTATTTLDSFCAAVDPMNPVYNVSINDSVAIQRAAAIKRDLYDLCRGCATLSNITTKSNALQSWIHATCPMDVPKPTGAYCVATADCAEYKIKTGGNICPSFSIPIYERTYLNPSYDACFGRTLMTVAHHYELAIAITAGALVFILLLLCARLWVLRRNEKFRNAMREAVVQTPVNTA
;
A
#
# COMPACT_ATOMS: atom_id res chain seq x y z
N MET A 1 -103.10 -5.04 -28.16
CA MET A 1 -101.77 -4.47 -27.80
C MET A 1 -101.17 -5.35 -26.71
N HIS A 2 -100.29 -6.28 -27.08
CA HIS A 2 -99.51 -7.07 -26.12
C HIS A 2 -98.03 -6.88 -26.44
N ALA A 3 -97.31 -6.28 -25.48
CA ALA A 3 -95.88 -6.05 -25.53
C ALA A 3 -95.13 -7.28 -25.00
N GLY A 4 -94.31 -7.89 -25.85
CA GLY A 4 -93.44 -9.01 -25.50
C GLY A 4 -92.16 -8.54 -24.81
N ARG A 5 -91.90 -9.04 -23.60
CA ARG A 5 -90.59 -8.99 -22.94
C ARG A 5 -89.77 -10.22 -23.37
N ARG A 6 -88.63 -10.00 -24.03
CA ARG A 6 -87.56 -11.00 -24.18
C ARG A 6 -86.59 -10.84 -23.01
N ALA A 7 -86.38 -11.91 -22.25
CA ALA A 7 -85.31 -12.02 -21.27
C ALA A 7 -84.03 -12.48 -21.99
N PHE A 8 -82.96 -11.68 -21.89
CA PHE A 8 -81.61 -12.05 -22.34
C PHE A 8 -80.90 -12.72 -21.15
N SER A 9 -80.62 -14.02 -21.27
CA SER A 9 -79.81 -14.79 -20.33
C SER A 9 -78.35 -14.70 -20.77
N LEU A 10 -77.54 -13.94 -20.04
CA LEU A 10 -76.09 -13.86 -20.20
C LEU A 10 -75.44 -14.99 -19.40
N ASP A 11 -75.24 -16.13 -20.07
CA ASP A 11 -74.50 -17.26 -19.52
C ASP A 11 -72.99 -16.97 -19.67
N THR A 12 -72.41 -16.41 -18.60
CA THR A 12 -70.98 -16.07 -18.56
C THR A 12 -70.24 -17.22 -17.88
N SER A 13 -70.12 -18.35 -18.57
CA SER A 13 -69.28 -19.47 -18.14
C SER A 13 -67.80 -19.11 -18.35
N ALA A 14 -67.23 -18.40 -17.38
CA ALA A 14 -65.79 -18.19 -17.30
C ALA A 14 -65.12 -19.53 -16.99
N ARG A 15 -64.71 -20.25 -18.04
CA ARG A 15 -63.84 -21.42 -17.96
C ARG A 15 -62.50 -20.97 -17.39
N VAL A 16 -62.33 -21.13 -16.07
CA VAL A 16 -61.03 -21.00 -15.39
C VAL A 16 -60.18 -22.17 -15.87
N GLU A 17 -59.47 -21.97 -16.98
CA GLU A 17 -58.37 -22.84 -17.37
C GLU A 17 -57.30 -22.70 -16.30
N SER A 18 -57.23 -23.69 -15.40
CA SER A 18 -56.14 -23.85 -14.46
C SER A 18 -54.88 -24.14 -15.27
N PHE A 19 -54.21 -23.07 -15.73
CA PHE A 19 -52.89 -23.20 -16.33
C PHE A 19 -51.97 -23.85 -15.28
N PRO A 20 -51.41 -25.04 -15.56
CA PRO A 20 -50.45 -25.63 -14.66
C PRO A 20 -49.25 -24.70 -14.57
N ASN A 21 -49.13 -24.00 -13.44
CA ASN A 21 -47.98 -23.16 -13.07
C ASN A 21 -46.76 -24.05 -12.77
N THR A 22 -46.30 -24.81 -13.76
CA THR A 22 -45.00 -25.47 -13.66
C THR A 22 -43.94 -24.41 -13.95
N MET A 23 -43.29 -23.90 -12.90
CA MET A 23 -42.16 -22.98 -13.07
C MET A 23 -41.11 -23.64 -13.99
N PRO A 24 -40.61 -22.93 -15.02
CA PRO A 24 -39.55 -23.45 -15.87
C PRO A 24 -38.33 -23.76 -15.01
N LYS A 25 -37.82 -25.00 -15.10
CA LYS A 25 -36.63 -25.40 -14.36
C LYS A 25 -35.42 -24.65 -14.93
N PRO A 26 -34.55 -24.07 -14.08
CA PRO A 26 -33.38 -23.34 -14.54
C PRO A 26 -32.48 -24.26 -15.36
N THR A 27 -32.02 -23.76 -16.51
CA THR A 27 -31.09 -24.54 -17.34
C THR A 27 -29.72 -24.65 -16.68
N ARG A 28 -28.96 -25.69 -17.00
CA ARG A 28 -27.57 -25.85 -16.51
C ARG A 28 -26.70 -24.63 -16.83
N THR A 29 -26.95 -23.96 -17.96
CA THR A 29 -26.23 -22.74 -18.34
C THR A 29 -26.60 -21.56 -17.45
N THR A 30 -27.88 -21.38 -17.11
CA THR A 30 -28.33 -20.34 -16.17
C THR A 30 -27.65 -20.50 -14.81
N ILE A 31 -27.57 -21.74 -14.31
CA ILE A 31 -26.89 -22.06 -13.03
C ILE A 31 -25.40 -21.74 -13.12
N ALA A 32 -24.72 -22.13 -14.19
CA ALA A 32 -23.29 -21.85 -14.38
C ALA A 32 -22.99 -20.35 -14.44
N VAL A 33 -23.84 -19.56 -15.12
CA VAL A 33 -23.71 -18.10 -15.19
C VAL A 33 -23.94 -17.47 -13.82
N ALA A 34 -24.94 -17.94 -13.06
CA ALA A 34 -25.17 -17.47 -11.70
C ALA A 34 -23.97 -17.74 -10.79
N ILE A 35 -23.40 -18.95 -10.83
CA ILE A 35 -22.19 -19.32 -10.07
C ILE A 35 -21.02 -18.39 -10.45
N ALA A 36 -20.83 -18.12 -11.74
CA ALA A 36 -19.78 -17.22 -12.19
C ALA A 36 -19.95 -15.79 -11.64
N PHE A 37 -21.16 -15.24 -11.65
CA PHE A 37 -21.40 -13.93 -11.04
C PHE A 37 -21.18 -13.94 -9.52
N VAL A 38 -21.58 -14.99 -8.80
CA VAL A 38 -21.29 -15.12 -7.37
C VAL A 38 -19.78 -15.15 -7.12
N ALA A 39 -19.02 -15.90 -7.92
CA ALA A 39 -17.57 -15.96 -7.81
C ALA A 39 -16.92 -14.59 -8.06
N VAL A 40 -17.43 -13.83 -9.03
CA VAL A 40 -16.94 -12.47 -9.31
C VAL A 40 -17.28 -11.50 -8.16
N VAL A 41 -18.48 -11.57 -7.58
CA VAL A 41 -18.84 -10.76 -6.40
C VAL A 41 -17.96 -11.12 -5.20
N ALA A 42 -17.72 -12.40 -4.94
CA ALA A 42 -16.84 -12.85 -3.87
C ALA A 42 -15.40 -12.37 -4.08
N PHE A 43 -14.89 -12.47 -5.31
CA PHE A 43 -13.58 -11.92 -5.66
C PHE A 43 -13.52 -10.41 -5.42
N GLY A 44 -14.55 -9.66 -5.83
CA GLY A 44 -14.60 -8.23 -5.61
C GLY A 44 -14.66 -7.83 -4.13
N ALA A 45 -15.36 -8.62 -3.30
CA ALA A 45 -15.35 -8.44 -1.85
C ALA A 45 -13.96 -8.66 -1.24
N ILE A 46 -13.19 -9.65 -1.73
CA ILE A 46 -11.81 -9.90 -1.30
C ILE A 46 -10.90 -8.73 -1.68
N ILE A 47 -11.03 -8.19 -2.91
CA ILE A 47 -10.25 -7.01 -3.34
C ILE A 47 -10.61 -5.78 -2.49
N ALA A 48 -11.89 -5.59 -2.15
CA ALA A 48 -12.31 -4.50 -1.26
C ALA A 48 -11.72 -4.66 0.15
N ALA A 49 -11.72 -5.88 0.70
CA ALA A 49 -11.11 -6.17 1.99
C ALA A 49 -9.59 -5.92 1.96
N LEU A 50 -8.90 -6.28 0.87
CA LEU A 50 -7.48 -5.97 0.68
C LEU A 50 -7.24 -4.45 0.60
N ALA A 51 -8.08 -3.72 -0.13
CA ALA A 51 -8.02 -2.26 -0.24
C ALA A 51 -8.24 -1.56 1.11
N ALA A 52 -8.99 -2.17 2.02
CA ALA A 52 -9.20 -1.69 3.39
C ALA A 52 -8.13 -2.19 4.38
N SER A 53 -7.25 -3.10 3.96
CA SER A 53 -6.22 -3.69 4.81
C SER A 53 -4.93 -2.85 4.86
N MET A 54 -3.99 -3.22 5.74
CA MET A 54 -2.65 -2.61 5.77
C MET A 54 -1.85 -2.79 4.47
N TYR A 55 -2.21 -3.76 3.63
CA TYR A 55 -1.52 -4.04 2.38
C TYR A 55 -1.90 -3.08 1.25
N ALA A 56 -2.92 -2.25 1.40
CA ALA A 56 -3.41 -1.36 0.35
C ALA A 56 -2.35 -0.36 -0.16
N GLU A 57 -1.46 0.09 0.73
CA GLU A 57 -0.36 1.01 0.39
C GLU A 57 0.95 0.27 0.05
N LEU A 58 1.00 -1.04 0.33
CA LEU A 58 2.20 -1.88 0.16
C LEU A 58 2.20 -2.61 -1.19
N VAL A 59 1.03 -3.04 -1.61
CA VAL A 59 0.82 -3.69 -2.89
C VAL A 59 1.03 -2.65 -3.99
N ALA A 60 1.79 -2.99 -5.02
CA ALA A 60 2.14 -2.04 -6.10
C ALA A 60 0.99 -1.86 -7.11
N LEU A 61 -0.26 -1.99 -6.65
CA LEU A 61 -1.47 -1.78 -7.43
C LEU A 61 -1.89 -0.31 -7.37
N PRO A 62 -2.42 0.25 -8.48
CA PRO A 62 -2.96 1.60 -8.49
C PRO A 62 -4.27 1.63 -7.67
N HIS A 63 -4.18 2.01 -6.39
CA HIS A 63 -5.28 1.95 -5.42
C HIS A 63 -6.61 2.52 -5.97
N ASP A 64 -6.59 3.76 -6.48
CA ASP A 64 -7.79 4.42 -6.98
C ASP A 64 -8.42 3.68 -8.16
N ALA A 65 -7.59 3.25 -9.12
CA ALA A 65 -8.06 2.50 -10.29
C ALA A 65 -8.56 1.10 -9.90
N MET A 66 -7.91 0.45 -8.93
CA MET A 66 -8.32 -0.86 -8.40
C MET A 66 -9.69 -0.75 -7.71
N VAL A 67 -9.90 0.26 -6.86
CA VAL A 67 -11.18 0.49 -6.16
C VAL A 67 -12.30 0.73 -7.17
N VAL A 68 -12.08 1.61 -8.15
CA VAL A 68 -13.06 1.91 -9.21
C VAL A 68 -13.36 0.66 -10.05
N THR A 69 -12.34 -0.06 -10.51
CA THR A 69 -12.52 -1.29 -11.30
C THR A 69 -13.27 -2.35 -10.50
N ASN A 70 -12.99 -2.46 -9.20
CA ASN A 70 -13.66 -3.40 -8.31
C ASN A 70 -15.15 -3.08 -8.11
N ILE A 71 -15.50 -1.79 -7.96
CA ILE A 71 -16.89 -1.34 -7.86
C ILE A 71 -17.66 -1.72 -9.12
N PHE A 72 -17.10 -1.46 -10.32
CA PHE A 72 -17.73 -1.84 -11.58
C PHE A 72 -17.88 -3.36 -11.73
N THR A 73 -16.81 -4.11 -11.43
CA THR A 73 -16.83 -5.59 -11.47
C THR A 73 -17.95 -6.14 -10.58
N THR A 74 -18.00 -5.71 -9.33
CA THR A 74 -19.00 -6.17 -8.36
C THR A 74 -20.41 -5.73 -8.77
N GLY A 75 -20.57 -4.49 -9.25
CA GLY A 75 -21.84 -3.94 -9.71
C GLY A 75 -22.41 -4.70 -10.91
N PHE A 76 -21.61 -4.96 -11.95
CA PHE A 76 -22.08 -5.72 -13.11
C PHE A 76 -22.44 -7.17 -12.76
N ALA A 77 -21.67 -7.82 -11.90
CA ALA A 77 -21.99 -9.17 -11.44
C ALA A 77 -23.28 -9.21 -10.60
N ALA A 78 -23.47 -8.25 -9.69
CA ALA A 78 -24.70 -8.14 -8.90
C ALA A 78 -25.93 -7.87 -9.77
N LEU A 79 -25.83 -6.94 -10.73
CA LEU A 79 -26.91 -6.68 -11.70
C LEU A 79 -27.22 -7.92 -12.56
N GLY A 80 -26.19 -8.67 -12.96
CA GLY A 80 -26.35 -9.95 -13.65
C GLY A 80 -27.12 -10.99 -12.81
N LEU A 81 -26.84 -11.09 -11.52
CA LEU A 81 -27.57 -11.97 -10.59
C LEU A 81 -29.02 -11.52 -10.41
N VAL A 82 -29.24 -10.22 -10.17
CA VAL A 82 -30.60 -9.66 -10.05
C VAL A 82 -31.41 -9.93 -11.31
N HIS A 83 -30.81 -9.78 -12.49
CA HIS A 83 -31.47 -10.09 -13.76
C HIS A 83 -31.91 -11.56 -13.85
N ILE A 84 -31.04 -12.50 -13.45
CA ILE A 84 -31.37 -13.95 -13.43
C ILE A 84 -32.52 -14.25 -12.47
N VAL A 85 -32.50 -13.65 -11.27
CA VAL A 85 -33.54 -13.85 -10.24
C VAL A 85 -34.86 -13.22 -10.68
N TRP A 86 -34.83 -11.98 -11.18
CA TRP A 86 -36.01 -11.23 -11.61
C TRP A 86 -36.74 -11.92 -12.75
N THR A 87 -36.00 -12.48 -13.72
CA THR A 87 -36.56 -13.20 -14.87
C THR A 87 -37.01 -14.62 -14.53
N ARG A 88 -37.06 -14.99 -13.23
CA ARG A 88 -37.53 -16.29 -12.73
C ARG A 88 -36.87 -17.48 -13.42
N GLY A 89 -35.59 -17.34 -13.80
CA GLY A 89 -34.81 -18.41 -14.42
C GLY A 89 -34.85 -18.47 -15.95
N ASP A 90 -35.57 -17.55 -16.62
CA ASP A 90 -35.54 -17.38 -18.09
C ASP A 90 -34.89 -16.04 -18.51
N PRO A 91 -33.59 -15.84 -18.22
CA PRO A 91 -32.94 -14.57 -18.46
C PRO A 91 -32.68 -14.32 -19.95
N SER A 92 -32.83 -13.05 -20.37
CA SER A 92 -32.36 -12.60 -21.68
C SER A 92 -30.87 -12.93 -21.90
N HIS A 93 -30.59 -13.80 -22.87
CA HIS A 93 -29.23 -14.17 -23.28
C HIS A 93 -28.38 -12.95 -23.65
N SER A 94 -28.97 -11.92 -24.26
CA SER A 94 -28.24 -10.71 -24.66
C SER A 94 -27.79 -9.89 -23.45
N THR A 95 -28.65 -9.77 -22.44
CA THR A 95 -28.34 -9.03 -21.21
C THR A 95 -27.30 -9.77 -20.38
N CYS A 96 -27.43 -11.09 -20.22
CA CYS A 96 -26.41 -11.91 -19.55
C CYS A 96 -25.05 -11.83 -20.26
N LEU A 97 -25.04 -11.89 -21.59
CA LEU A 97 -23.81 -11.78 -22.38
C LEU A 97 -23.15 -10.41 -22.22
N PHE A 98 -23.93 -9.33 -22.16
CA PHE A 98 -23.43 -7.98 -21.86
C PHE A 98 -22.73 -7.93 -20.49
N PHE A 99 -23.39 -8.40 -19.43
CA PHE A 99 -22.80 -8.39 -18.09
C PHE A 99 -21.56 -9.27 -17.99
N LEU A 100 -21.55 -10.45 -18.62
CA LEU A 100 -20.35 -11.29 -18.64
C LEU A 100 -19.20 -10.61 -19.37
N PHE A 101 -19.45 -9.99 -20.53
CA PHE A 101 -18.42 -9.26 -21.27
C PHE A 101 -17.87 -8.07 -20.46
N ALA A 102 -18.73 -7.33 -19.79
CA ALA A 102 -18.32 -6.24 -18.90
C ALA A 102 -17.43 -6.76 -17.75
N ASN A 103 -17.78 -7.91 -17.15
CA ASN A 103 -16.95 -8.54 -16.12
C ASN A 103 -15.63 -9.06 -16.68
N VAL A 104 -15.60 -9.65 -17.88
CA VAL A 104 -14.34 -10.03 -18.56
C VAL A 104 -13.42 -8.83 -18.70
N ALA A 105 -13.95 -7.69 -19.16
CA ALA A 105 -13.17 -6.47 -19.31
C ALA A 105 -12.60 -5.98 -17.97
N CYS A 106 -13.42 -5.90 -16.92
CA CYS A 106 -12.97 -5.42 -15.62
C CYS A 106 -11.97 -6.39 -14.94
N CYS A 107 -12.23 -7.70 -14.98
CA CYS A 107 -11.30 -8.70 -14.45
C CYS A 107 -9.98 -8.72 -15.23
N SER A 108 -10.00 -8.44 -16.54
CA SER A 108 -8.77 -8.34 -17.35
C SER A 108 -7.93 -7.11 -16.97
N VAL A 109 -8.58 -5.99 -16.63
CA VAL A 109 -7.89 -4.79 -16.12
C VAL A 109 -7.24 -5.09 -14.77
N LEU A 110 -7.96 -5.72 -13.83
CA LEU A 110 -7.41 -6.14 -12.53
C LEU A 110 -6.24 -7.12 -12.70
N LEU A 111 -6.38 -8.08 -13.62
CA LEU A 111 -5.29 -9.01 -13.98
C LEU A 111 -4.07 -8.24 -14.51
N GLY A 112 -4.27 -7.28 -15.40
CA GLY A 112 -3.19 -6.44 -15.93
C GLY A 112 -2.45 -5.68 -14.84
N TYR A 113 -3.18 -5.10 -13.88
CA TYR A 113 -2.57 -4.43 -12.73
C TYR A 113 -1.78 -5.40 -11.85
N ALA A 114 -2.34 -6.56 -11.51
CA ALA A 114 -1.66 -7.56 -10.69
C ALA A 114 -0.38 -8.06 -11.36
N VAL A 115 -0.44 -8.38 -12.66
CA VAL A 115 0.73 -8.80 -13.45
C VAL A 115 1.80 -7.70 -13.50
N SER A 116 1.42 -6.44 -13.58
CA SER A 116 2.37 -5.31 -13.56
C SER A 116 3.01 -5.06 -12.20
N ALA A 117 2.33 -5.44 -11.11
CA ALA A 117 2.79 -5.25 -9.73
C ALA A 117 3.80 -6.33 -9.29
N ILE A 118 3.59 -7.59 -9.71
CA ILE A 118 4.46 -8.75 -9.42
C ILE A 118 5.96 -8.45 -9.61
N PRO A 119 6.44 -7.91 -10.76
CA PRO A 119 7.87 -7.65 -10.94
C PRO A 119 8.42 -6.56 -10.00
N LEU A 120 7.57 -5.63 -9.51
CA LEU A 120 8.00 -4.60 -8.57
C LEU A 120 8.22 -5.18 -7.18
N THR A 121 7.29 -6.00 -6.69
CA THR A 121 7.46 -6.69 -5.39
C THR A 121 8.56 -7.74 -5.43
N MET A 122 8.67 -8.50 -6.52
CA MET A 122 9.76 -9.47 -6.71
C MET A 122 11.13 -8.79 -6.63
N ARG A 123 11.31 -7.65 -7.29
CA ARG A 123 12.57 -6.90 -7.21
C ARG A 123 12.87 -6.37 -5.82
N ALA A 124 11.86 -5.98 -5.05
CA ALA A 124 12.07 -5.59 -3.65
C ALA A 124 12.56 -6.78 -2.80
N ILE A 125 11.99 -7.97 -3.02
CA ILE A 125 12.41 -9.21 -2.35
C ILE A 125 13.84 -9.57 -2.74
N GLU A 126 14.18 -9.51 -4.04
CA GLU A 126 15.52 -9.80 -4.57
C GLU A 126 16.56 -8.78 -4.12
N ALA A 127 16.20 -7.51 -4.02
CA ALA A 127 17.09 -6.43 -3.58
C ALA A 127 17.29 -6.42 -2.06
N ALA A 128 16.37 -7.01 -1.28
CA ALA A 128 16.40 -6.96 0.18
C ALA A 128 17.75 -7.39 0.78
N PRO A 129 18.36 -8.54 0.40
CA PRO A 129 19.64 -8.95 0.95
C PRO A 129 20.78 -7.96 0.63
N ALA A 130 20.77 -7.38 -0.58
CA ALA A 130 21.78 -6.41 -1.01
C ALA A 130 21.63 -5.08 -0.26
N LEU A 131 20.39 -4.62 -0.04
CA LEU A 131 20.07 -3.42 0.73
C LEU A 131 20.44 -3.58 2.20
N THR A 132 20.08 -4.70 2.83
CA THR A 132 20.48 -4.99 4.22
C THR A 132 21.99 -5.11 4.36
N THR A 133 22.66 -5.78 3.41
CA THR A 133 24.13 -5.84 3.38
C THR A 133 24.75 -4.46 3.22
N TYR A 134 24.15 -3.60 2.40
CA TYR A 134 24.58 -2.22 2.23
C TYR A 134 24.46 -1.42 3.53
N GLN A 135 23.36 -1.56 4.28
CA GLN A 135 23.21 -0.94 5.61
C GLN A 135 24.35 -1.35 6.54
N HIS A 136 24.62 -2.65 6.68
CA HIS A 136 25.71 -3.13 7.54
C HIS A 136 27.10 -2.65 7.08
N ARG A 137 27.34 -2.56 5.77
CA ARG A 137 28.60 -2.00 5.24
C ARG A 137 28.74 -0.52 5.54
N MET A 138 27.65 0.24 5.49
CA MET A 138 27.64 1.65 5.86
C MET A 138 27.86 1.85 7.36
N GLU A 139 27.21 1.04 8.20
CA GLU A 139 27.45 1.02 9.65
C GLU A 139 28.94 0.74 9.97
N ALA A 140 29.51 -0.30 9.36
CA ALA A 140 30.91 -0.64 9.51
C ALA A 140 31.86 0.46 8.99
N PHE A 141 31.51 1.09 7.87
CA PHE A 141 32.25 2.23 7.33
C PHE A 141 32.26 3.38 8.32
N PHE A 142 31.11 3.75 8.88
CA PHE A 142 31.01 4.85 9.84
C PHE A 142 31.66 4.55 11.19
N ALA A 143 31.67 3.30 11.63
CA ALA A 143 32.43 2.86 12.80
C ALA A 143 33.96 2.92 12.57
N SER A 144 34.42 2.96 11.32
CA SER A 144 35.85 3.00 11.00
C SER A 144 36.47 4.40 11.14
N GLY A 145 37.79 4.47 11.34
CA GLY A 145 38.50 5.75 11.34
C GLY A 145 38.47 6.50 10.00
N THR A 146 38.14 5.82 8.89
CA THR A 146 38.12 6.44 7.55
C THR A 146 36.92 7.34 7.34
N SER A 147 35.79 7.08 8.01
CA SER A 147 34.58 7.91 7.91
C SER A 147 34.78 9.33 8.40
N ARG A 148 35.73 9.57 9.30
CA ARG A 148 36.04 10.90 9.87
C ARG A 148 36.49 11.94 8.82
N GLN A 149 36.89 11.48 7.64
CA GLN A 149 37.30 12.34 6.52
C GLN A 149 36.11 12.79 5.64
N PHE A 150 34.91 12.30 5.91
CA PHE A 150 33.72 12.51 5.08
C PHE A 150 32.58 13.06 5.93
N ASN A 151 31.98 14.18 5.48
CA ASN A 151 30.71 14.58 6.05
C ASN A 151 29.67 13.51 5.77
N TYR A 152 28.72 13.36 6.70
CA TYR A 152 27.67 12.37 6.56
C TYR A 152 26.90 12.59 5.25
N SER A 153 26.53 13.83 4.95
CA SER A 153 25.85 14.22 3.70
C SER A 153 26.65 13.86 2.44
N ASP A 154 27.98 13.92 2.49
CA ASP A 154 28.84 13.63 1.34
C ASP A 154 28.82 12.14 0.99
N SER A 155 28.70 11.29 2.00
CA SER A 155 28.61 9.83 1.82
C SER A 155 27.33 9.41 1.08
N LEU A 156 26.29 10.25 1.12
CA LEU A 156 25.00 9.98 0.50
C LEU A 156 25.01 10.25 -1.02
N SER A 157 26.04 10.93 -1.52
CA SER A 157 26.15 11.32 -2.93
C SER A 157 26.80 10.25 -3.83
N GLY A 158 27.34 9.16 -3.29
CA GLY A 158 27.80 7.99 -4.06
C GLY A 158 29.04 8.17 -4.96
N TYR A 159 29.59 9.39 -5.10
CA TYR A 159 30.72 9.67 -6.01
C TYR A 159 32.11 9.46 -5.39
N ARG A 160 32.21 9.06 -4.11
CA ARG A 160 33.51 8.94 -3.43
C ARG A 160 33.92 7.46 -3.32
N SER A 161 35.09 7.13 -3.89
CA SER A 161 35.60 5.76 -4.07
C SER A 161 35.75 4.91 -2.80
N LYS A 162 35.74 5.52 -1.61
CA LYS A 162 35.89 4.83 -0.32
C LYS A 162 34.57 4.56 0.40
N VAL A 163 33.47 5.19 -0.02
CA VAL A 163 32.15 4.98 0.58
C VAL A 163 31.50 3.78 -0.12
N PRO A 164 30.93 2.80 0.61
CA PRO A 164 30.17 1.72 -0.01
C PRO A 164 29.13 2.28 -1.00
N SER A 165 29.09 1.71 -2.20
CA SER A 165 28.16 2.14 -3.24
C SER A 165 26.75 1.65 -2.93
N HIS A 166 25.76 2.51 -3.15
CA HIS A 166 24.35 2.14 -3.05
C HIS A 166 24.01 1.05 -4.09
N PRO A 167 23.35 -0.06 -3.70
CA PRO A 167 23.11 -1.19 -4.60
C PRO A 167 22.04 -0.92 -5.65
N LEU A 168 21.10 0.02 -5.42
CA LEU A 168 20.15 0.45 -6.44
C LEU A 168 20.79 1.52 -7.33
N SER A 169 20.96 1.20 -8.62
CA SER A 169 21.34 2.18 -9.64
C SER A 169 20.19 3.16 -9.90
N TYR A 170 20.50 4.34 -10.47
CA TYR A 170 19.47 5.28 -10.94
C TYR A 170 18.53 4.64 -11.99
N SER A 171 19.02 3.68 -12.78
CA SER A 171 18.18 2.89 -13.70
C SER A 171 17.19 1.98 -12.97
N ASP A 172 17.61 1.41 -11.84
CA ASP A 172 16.81 0.51 -11.02
C ASP A 172 15.82 1.26 -10.14
N SER A 173 16.00 2.58 -10.00
CA SER A 173 15.11 3.40 -9.19
C SER A 173 13.69 3.51 -9.77
N ARG A 174 13.48 3.17 -11.04
CA ARG A 174 12.12 3.06 -11.62
C ARG A 174 11.44 1.75 -11.29
N GLN A 175 12.19 0.78 -10.76
CA GLN A 175 11.78 -0.61 -10.60
C GLN A 175 11.60 -1.02 -9.13
N TYR A 176 12.22 -0.28 -8.20
CA TYR A 176 12.00 -0.47 -6.77
C TYR A 176 10.68 0.20 -6.33
N PRO A 177 9.86 -0.45 -5.47
CA PRO A 177 8.54 0.07 -5.08
C PRO A 177 8.66 1.20 -4.04
N PHE A 178 9.17 2.37 -4.46
CA PHE A 178 9.40 3.52 -3.57
C PHE A 178 8.15 4.00 -2.85
N LYS A 179 6.97 3.88 -3.46
CA LYS A 179 5.71 4.24 -2.80
C LYS A 179 5.46 3.35 -1.58
N ALA A 180 5.58 2.04 -1.72
CA ALA A 180 5.45 1.07 -0.64
C ALA A 180 6.56 1.25 0.41
N ALA A 181 7.80 1.47 -0.03
CA ALA A 181 8.94 1.73 0.85
C ALA A 181 8.75 2.98 1.71
N ARG A 182 8.20 4.05 1.13
CA ARG A 182 7.86 5.29 1.86
C ARG A 182 6.72 5.05 2.85
N ALA A 183 5.64 4.39 2.42
CA ALA A 183 4.52 4.05 3.31
C ALA A 183 4.99 3.20 4.50
N PHE A 184 5.90 2.24 4.26
CA PHE A 184 6.54 1.46 5.31
C PHE A 184 7.40 2.32 6.23
N ALA A 185 8.26 3.19 5.69
CA ALA A 185 9.13 4.04 6.51
C ALA A 185 8.31 4.99 7.41
N ASP A 186 7.26 5.61 6.87
CA ASP A 186 6.35 6.47 7.63
C ASP A 186 5.66 5.65 8.75
N ALA A 187 5.17 4.45 8.44
CA ALA A 187 4.56 3.55 9.42
C ALA A 187 5.55 3.08 10.48
N TYR A 188 6.79 2.78 10.08
CA TYR A 188 7.86 2.35 10.97
C TYR A 188 8.23 3.44 11.95
N CYS A 189 8.36 4.69 11.48
CA CYS A 189 8.72 5.80 12.36
C CYS A 189 7.63 6.17 13.35
N ALA A 190 6.36 6.07 12.95
CA ALA A 190 5.26 6.26 13.89
C ALA A 190 5.16 5.10 14.92
N SER A 191 5.41 3.86 14.50
CA SER A 191 5.35 2.69 15.39
C SER A 191 6.53 2.63 16.35
N GLU A 192 7.75 2.69 15.83
CA GLU A 192 8.97 2.34 16.55
C GLU A 192 9.93 3.53 16.75
N GLY A 193 9.73 4.63 16.03
CA GLY A 193 10.67 5.75 16.05
C GLY A 193 10.80 6.39 17.45
N HIS A 194 9.70 6.48 18.21
CA HIS A 194 9.72 7.01 19.57
C HIS A 194 10.60 6.18 20.53
N ARG A 195 10.74 4.86 20.32
CA ARG A 195 11.63 4.00 21.13
C ARG A 195 13.09 4.40 20.97
N PHE A 196 13.48 4.89 19.79
CA PHE A 196 14.82 5.41 19.58
C PHE A 196 15.16 6.55 20.55
N CYS A 197 14.18 7.40 20.88
CA CYS A 197 14.37 8.52 21.79
C CYS A 197 14.15 8.16 23.28
N SER A 198 13.18 7.29 23.56
CA SER A 198 12.68 7.02 24.92
C SER A 198 13.24 5.77 25.58
N ALA A 199 13.63 4.74 24.81
CA ALA A 199 13.91 3.41 25.35
C ALA A 199 15.41 3.10 25.48
N PHE A 200 16.25 3.77 24.70
CA PHE A 200 17.67 3.45 24.64
C PHE A 200 18.56 4.51 25.30
N PRO A 201 19.71 4.10 25.86
CA PRO A 201 20.70 5.03 26.39
C PRO A 201 21.17 6.04 25.36
N LEU A 202 21.30 7.30 25.80
CA LEU A 202 21.80 8.44 25.05
C LEU A 202 23.14 8.11 24.39
N THR A 203 24.04 7.44 25.11
CA THR A 203 25.37 7.06 24.61
C THR A 203 25.32 6.10 23.43
N GLN A 204 24.21 5.38 23.25
CA GLN A 204 24.02 4.52 22.10
C GLN A 204 23.34 5.27 20.95
N THR A 205 22.44 6.23 21.22
CA THR A 205 21.59 6.86 20.20
C THR A 205 22.16 8.16 19.64
N ILE A 206 22.70 9.04 20.50
CA ILE A 206 23.25 10.35 20.09
C ILE A 206 24.52 10.20 19.24
N LEU A 207 25.19 9.05 19.33
CA LEU A 207 26.42 8.76 18.59
C LEU A 207 26.16 8.10 17.23
N TYR A 208 24.89 7.87 16.85
CA TYR A 208 24.62 7.25 15.55
C TYR A 208 25.08 8.14 14.39
N PRO A 209 25.71 7.56 13.35
CA PRO A 209 26.07 8.32 12.17
C PRO A 209 24.82 8.85 11.47
N GLY A 210 24.81 10.14 11.15
CA GLY A 210 23.65 10.84 10.59
C GLY A 210 22.84 11.63 11.60
N MET A 211 23.06 11.43 12.91
CA MET A 211 22.53 12.35 13.94
C MET A 211 23.23 13.72 13.90
N TRP A 212 24.51 13.71 13.50
CA TRP A 212 25.33 14.91 13.33
C TRP A 212 25.86 14.95 11.89
N PRO A 213 25.73 16.08 11.17
CA PRO A 213 26.32 16.26 9.85
C PRO A 213 27.86 16.18 9.85
N ASP A 214 28.50 16.75 10.88
CA ASP A 214 29.97 16.78 11.05
C ASP A 214 30.44 15.56 11.89
N PRO A 215 31.26 14.65 11.33
CA PRO A 215 31.79 13.50 12.07
C PRO A 215 32.71 13.91 13.24
N ASN A 216 33.30 15.10 13.21
CA ASN A 216 34.13 15.59 14.31
C ASN A 216 33.27 15.93 15.54
N ALA A 217 32.05 16.44 15.33
CA ALA A 217 31.10 16.66 16.42
C ALA A 217 30.74 15.32 17.08
N THR A 218 30.43 14.28 16.29
CA THR A 218 30.19 12.93 16.81
C THR A 218 31.38 12.42 17.62
N ALA A 219 32.61 12.57 17.13
CA ALA A 219 33.81 12.12 17.82
C ALA A 219 34.07 12.87 19.13
N GLU A 220 33.78 14.17 19.16
CA GLU A 220 33.88 14.99 20.37
C GLU A 220 32.85 14.60 21.43
N ILE A 221 31.59 14.43 21.02
CA ILE A 221 30.52 13.96 21.90
C ILE A 221 30.83 12.56 22.42
N ALA A 222 31.30 11.65 21.55
CA ALA A 222 31.70 10.30 21.94
C ALA A 222 32.81 10.30 23.00
N ARG A 223 33.80 11.18 22.86
CA ARG A 223 34.86 11.35 23.86
C ARG A 223 34.31 11.81 25.20
N THR A 224 33.42 12.80 25.21
CA THR A 224 32.77 13.30 26.44
C THR A 224 31.93 12.21 27.12
N LEU A 225 31.27 11.36 26.34
CA LEU A 225 30.40 10.28 26.81
C LEU A 225 31.14 8.97 27.16
N SER A 226 32.45 8.89 26.90
CA SER A 226 33.25 7.68 27.14
C SER A 226 33.41 7.32 28.62
N THR A 227 33.25 8.31 29.50
CA THR A 227 33.25 8.14 30.95
C THR A 227 31.89 8.58 31.48
N LEU A 228 31.16 7.69 32.16
CA LEU A 228 29.88 8.02 32.79
C LEU A 228 29.99 7.85 34.32
N PRO A 229 29.32 8.70 35.12
CA PRO A 229 28.52 9.87 34.70
C PRO A 229 29.40 11.01 34.17
N THR A 230 28.83 11.88 33.33
CA THR A 230 29.50 13.06 32.77
C THR A 230 28.51 14.21 32.61
N THR A 231 28.99 15.37 32.19
CA THR A 231 28.16 16.51 31.86
C THR A 231 28.29 16.82 30.38
N LEU A 232 27.17 16.83 29.67
CA LEU A 232 27.09 17.19 28.25
C LEU A 232 26.03 18.29 28.11
N PHE A 233 26.40 19.44 27.51
CA PHE A 233 25.51 20.61 27.41
C PHE A 233 24.88 21.04 28.75
N ASN A 234 25.66 21.00 29.83
CA ASN A 234 25.21 21.29 31.20
C ASN A 234 24.15 20.32 31.77
N VAL A 235 23.92 19.19 31.10
CA VAL A 235 23.05 18.10 31.56
C VAL A 235 23.91 16.95 32.06
N THR A 236 23.59 16.42 33.25
CA THR A 236 24.25 15.22 33.75
C THR A 236 23.77 14.00 32.97
N VAL A 237 24.69 13.32 32.30
CA VAL A 237 24.45 12.11 31.53
C VAL A 237 24.93 10.89 32.32
N THR A 238 24.05 9.91 32.46
CA THR A 238 24.29 8.62 33.12
C THR A 238 24.07 7.48 32.12
N ALA A 239 24.35 6.24 32.53
CA ALA A 239 24.13 5.06 31.69
C ALA A 239 22.66 4.83 31.29
N THR A 240 21.71 5.41 32.02
CA THR A 240 20.27 5.27 31.78
C THR A 240 19.62 6.54 31.23
N THR A 241 20.38 7.62 31.05
CA THR A 241 19.87 8.84 30.41
C THR A 241 19.50 8.50 28.98
N THR A 242 18.27 8.79 28.57
CA THR A 242 17.75 8.61 27.20
C THR A 242 17.75 9.94 26.45
N LEU A 243 17.55 9.92 25.12
CA LEU A 243 17.44 11.15 24.33
C LEU A 243 16.29 12.04 24.82
N ASP A 244 15.13 11.47 25.16
CA ASP A 244 14.00 12.26 25.66
C ASP A 244 14.32 12.93 27.00
N SER A 245 14.88 12.17 27.96
CA SER A 245 15.26 12.74 29.26
C SER A 245 16.33 13.82 29.14
N PHE A 246 17.25 13.66 28.18
CA PHE A 246 18.28 14.65 27.88
C PHE A 246 17.68 15.89 27.22
N CYS A 247 16.81 15.73 26.22
CA CYS A 247 16.15 16.82 25.51
C CYS A 247 15.18 17.61 26.38
N ALA A 248 14.58 16.98 27.39
CA ALA A 248 13.77 17.67 28.40
C ALA A 248 14.60 18.54 29.36
N ALA A 249 15.87 18.19 29.58
CA ALA A 249 16.76 18.87 30.53
C ALA A 249 17.66 19.92 29.87
N VAL A 250 18.01 19.74 28.59
CA VAL A 250 18.87 20.67 27.86
C VAL A 250 18.07 21.92 27.49
N ASP A 251 18.68 23.10 27.64
CA ASP A 251 18.14 24.33 27.06
C ASP A 251 18.72 24.50 25.64
N PRO A 252 17.96 24.13 24.58
CA PRO A 252 18.45 24.23 23.21
C PRO A 252 18.66 25.69 22.77
N MET A 253 18.08 26.67 23.50
CA MET A 253 18.25 28.09 23.21
C MET A 253 19.47 28.69 23.92
N ASN A 254 19.98 28.04 24.98
CA ASN A 254 21.13 28.51 25.75
C ASN A 254 22.19 27.41 26.02
N PRO A 255 22.73 26.74 25.00
CA PRO A 255 23.91 25.91 25.21
C PRO A 255 25.07 26.85 25.52
N VAL A 256 25.42 27.00 26.81
CA VAL A 256 26.56 27.81 27.24
C VAL A 256 27.83 27.15 26.73
N TYR A 257 28.21 27.54 25.52
CA TYR A 257 29.52 27.28 24.98
C TYR A 257 30.42 28.39 25.49
N ASN A 258 31.34 28.08 26.42
CA ASN A 258 32.48 28.92 26.75
C ASN A 258 33.47 28.92 25.56
N VAL A 259 33.00 29.27 24.37
CA VAL A 259 33.81 29.40 23.17
C VAL A 259 34.44 30.79 23.20
N SER A 260 35.78 30.81 23.16
CA SER A 260 36.55 32.04 23.00
C SER A 260 35.99 32.83 21.80
N ILE A 261 35.53 34.05 22.06
CA ILE A 261 34.87 34.94 21.08
C ILE A 261 35.81 35.28 19.90
N ASN A 262 37.09 34.96 20.01
CA ASN A 262 38.11 35.30 19.01
C ASN A 262 38.30 34.23 17.92
N ASP A 263 37.65 33.07 17.99
CA ASP A 263 37.74 32.02 16.95
C ASP A 263 36.42 31.90 16.16
N SER A 264 36.39 32.49 14.97
CA SER A 264 35.22 32.48 14.08
C SER A 264 34.80 31.08 13.62
N VAL A 265 35.75 30.13 13.53
CA VAL A 265 35.48 28.74 13.16
C VAL A 265 34.80 28.03 14.33
N ALA A 266 35.27 28.27 15.55
CA ALA A 266 34.66 27.72 16.76
C ALA A 266 33.22 28.24 16.97
N ILE A 267 32.97 29.52 16.69
CA ILE A 267 31.62 30.11 16.75
C ILE A 267 30.67 29.46 15.74
N GLN A 268 31.11 29.27 14.48
CA GLN A 268 30.29 28.62 13.45
C GLN A 268 29.99 27.17 13.80
N ARG A 269 30.98 26.42 14.31
CA ARG A 269 30.79 25.03 14.77
C ARG A 269 29.80 24.95 15.92
N ALA A 270 29.91 25.83 16.93
CA ALA A 270 28.97 25.87 18.04
C ALA A 270 27.54 26.19 17.58
N ALA A 271 27.38 27.11 16.63
CA ALA A 271 26.07 27.45 16.04
C ALA A 271 25.47 26.29 15.22
N ALA A 272 26.30 25.50 14.53
CA ALA A 272 25.86 24.29 13.83
C ALA A 272 25.38 23.22 14.83
N ILE A 273 26.19 22.92 15.86
CA ILE A 273 25.83 21.93 16.88
C ILE A 273 24.54 22.34 17.62
N LYS A 274 24.36 23.64 17.91
CA LYS A 274 23.11 24.14 18.52
C LYS A 274 21.89 23.85 17.64
N ARG A 275 22.01 24.08 16.33
CA ARG A 275 20.92 23.83 15.37
C ARG A 275 20.61 22.34 15.28
N ASP A 276 21.64 21.51 15.15
CA ASP A 276 21.50 20.06 15.04
C ASP A 276 20.88 19.48 16.33
N LEU A 277 21.27 19.99 17.50
CA LEU A 277 20.68 19.62 18.79
C LEU A 277 19.21 20.04 18.90
N TYR A 278 18.87 21.24 18.41
CA TYR A 278 17.47 21.69 18.36
C TYR A 278 16.64 20.79 17.45
N ASP A 279 17.14 20.48 16.25
CA ASP A 279 16.45 19.60 15.28
C ASP A 279 16.32 18.17 15.81
N LEU A 280 17.35 17.65 16.50
CA LEU A 280 17.33 16.37 17.21
C LEU A 280 16.20 16.31 18.24
N CYS A 281 16.18 17.27 19.17
CA CYS A 281 15.21 17.27 20.26
C CYS A 281 13.80 17.54 19.77
N ARG A 282 13.65 18.41 18.77
CA ARG A 282 12.37 18.62 18.09
C ARG A 282 11.91 17.36 17.39
N GLY A 283 12.78 16.66 16.67
CA GLY A 283 12.45 15.40 16.01
C GLY A 283 11.96 14.33 16.99
N CYS A 284 12.62 14.17 18.14
CA CYS A 284 12.15 13.26 19.20
C CYS A 284 10.78 13.67 19.77
N ALA A 285 10.57 14.95 20.05
CA ALA A 285 9.28 15.46 20.52
C ALA A 285 8.16 15.28 19.46
N THR A 286 8.49 15.40 18.18
CA THR A 286 7.54 15.17 17.08
C THR A 286 7.18 13.70 16.96
N LEU A 287 8.15 12.78 17.11
CA LEU A 287 7.94 11.33 16.96
C LEU A 287 6.88 10.76 17.90
N SER A 288 6.73 11.30 19.11
CA SER A 288 5.69 10.85 20.04
C SER A 288 4.27 11.17 19.56
N ASN A 289 4.12 12.07 18.59
CA ASN A 289 2.84 12.57 18.10
C ASN A 289 2.56 12.17 16.64
N ILE A 290 3.46 11.43 15.97
CA ILE A 290 3.25 11.03 14.58
C ILE A 290 2.14 9.99 14.50
N THR A 291 1.12 10.31 13.72
CA THR A 291 0.08 9.37 13.31
C THR A 291 0.34 8.90 11.89
N THR A 292 -0.17 7.73 11.50
CA THR A 292 -0.09 7.27 10.11
C THR A 292 -1.48 7.00 9.56
N LYS A 293 -1.54 6.80 8.24
CA LYS A 293 -2.77 6.38 7.56
C LYS A 293 -3.23 4.98 7.95
N SER A 294 -2.35 4.11 8.47
CA SER A 294 -2.67 2.70 8.72
C SER A 294 -2.21 2.24 10.11
N ASN A 295 -3.13 2.27 11.08
CA ASN A 295 -2.92 1.70 12.41
C ASN A 295 -2.62 0.19 12.36
N ALA A 296 -3.17 -0.51 11.38
CA ALA A 296 -2.91 -1.93 11.17
C ALA A 296 -1.45 -2.18 10.75
N LEU A 297 -0.89 -1.36 9.85
CA LEU A 297 0.51 -1.48 9.46
C LEU A 297 1.45 -1.18 10.63
N GLN A 298 1.16 -0.13 11.42
CA GLN A 298 1.92 0.16 12.63
C GLN A 298 1.89 -1.01 13.61
N SER A 299 0.70 -1.55 13.91
CA SER A 299 0.55 -2.68 14.83
C SER A 299 1.32 -3.91 14.35
N TRP A 300 1.32 -4.16 13.02
CA TRP A 300 2.10 -5.24 12.43
C TRP A 300 3.60 -5.00 12.55
N ILE A 301 4.08 -3.78 12.31
CA ILE A 301 5.49 -3.41 12.48
C ILE A 301 5.91 -3.62 13.94
N HIS A 302 5.11 -3.13 14.89
CA HIS A 302 5.38 -3.30 16.31
C HIS A 302 5.52 -4.79 16.70
N ALA A 303 4.62 -5.63 16.19
CA ALA A 303 4.61 -7.05 16.51
C ALA A 303 5.70 -7.86 15.79
N THR A 304 6.08 -7.47 14.58
CA THR A 304 6.94 -8.30 13.70
C THR A 304 8.37 -7.77 13.60
N CYS A 305 8.54 -6.46 13.72
CA CYS A 305 9.80 -5.76 13.50
C CYS A 305 10.06 -4.68 14.57
N PRO A 306 9.99 -5.04 15.87
CA PRO A 306 10.23 -4.08 16.94
C PRO A 306 11.65 -3.53 16.88
N MET A 307 11.81 -2.29 17.36
CA MET A 307 13.14 -1.74 17.64
C MET A 307 13.57 -2.18 19.05
N ASP A 308 14.31 -3.29 19.10
CA ASP A 308 14.86 -3.84 20.35
C ASP A 308 16.28 -3.37 20.65
N VAL A 309 16.97 -2.86 19.63
CA VAL A 309 18.27 -2.20 19.75
C VAL A 309 18.27 -0.91 18.94
N PRO A 310 19.09 0.08 19.32
CA PRO A 310 19.35 1.23 18.48
C PRO A 310 19.81 0.78 17.09
N LYS A 311 19.29 1.41 16.04
CA LYS A 311 19.67 1.13 14.66
C LYS A 311 19.53 2.38 13.77
N PRO A 312 20.15 2.41 12.58
CA PRO A 312 20.15 3.58 11.70
C PRO A 312 18.75 4.08 11.34
N THR A 313 17.76 3.17 11.33
CA THR A 313 16.36 3.52 11.04
C THR A 313 15.75 4.43 12.10
N GLY A 314 16.22 4.39 13.35
CA GLY A 314 15.80 5.35 14.37
C GLY A 314 16.32 6.75 14.11
N ALA A 315 17.58 6.87 13.67
CA ALA A 315 18.16 8.14 13.22
C ALA A 315 17.40 8.73 12.02
N TYR A 316 17.01 7.89 11.06
CA TYR A 316 16.11 8.29 9.97
C TYR A 316 14.80 8.88 10.50
N CYS A 317 14.17 8.21 11.47
CA CYS A 317 12.89 8.65 12.01
C CYS A 317 12.99 10.00 12.70
N VAL A 318 14.03 10.22 13.50
CA VAL A 318 14.26 11.53 14.15
C VAL A 318 14.48 12.62 13.10
N ALA A 319 15.34 12.36 12.10
CA ALA A 319 15.68 13.33 11.07
C ALA A 319 14.51 13.68 10.12
N THR A 320 13.51 12.79 10.01
CA THR A 320 12.37 12.97 9.09
C THR A 320 11.05 13.30 9.80
N ALA A 321 11.03 13.30 11.15
CA ALA A 321 9.83 13.47 11.96
C ALA A 321 9.04 14.73 11.62
N ASP A 322 9.72 15.88 11.56
CA ASP A 322 9.09 17.18 11.25
C ASP A 322 8.43 17.21 9.87
N CYS A 323 9.01 16.50 8.90
CA CYS A 323 8.42 16.39 7.59
C CYS A 323 7.23 15.46 7.53
N ALA A 324 7.31 14.32 8.22
CA ALA A 324 6.16 13.44 8.35
C ALA A 324 4.98 14.20 8.98
N GLU A 325 5.22 14.97 10.05
CA GLU A 325 4.22 15.83 10.67
C GLU A 325 3.67 16.90 9.70
N TYR A 326 4.56 17.57 8.97
CA TYR A 326 4.15 18.58 7.97
C TYR A 326 3.28 17.99 6.85
N LYS A 327 3.65 16.82 6.32
CA LYS A 327 2.87 16.11 5.29
C LYS A 327 1.48 15.74 5.79
N ILE A 328 1.38 15.28 7.03
CA ILE A 328 0.08 14.95 7.66
C ILE A 328 -0.77 16.22 7.81
N LYS A 329 -0.21 17.31 8.32
CA LYS A 329 -0.95 18.57 8.56
C LYS A 329 -1.41 19.27 7.29
N THR A 330 -0.60 19.25 6.23
CA THR A 330 -0.86 20.02 5.01
C THR A 330 -1.43 19.20 3.86
N GLY A 331 -1.35 17.86 3.93
CA GLY A 331 -1.63 16.97 2.80
C GLY A 331 -0.65 17.13 1.64
N GLY A 332 0.38 17.96 1.79
CA GLY A 332 1.41 18.20 0.78
C GLY A 332 2.47 17.10 0.74
N ASN A 333 3.08 16.88 -0.41
CA ASN A 333 4.21 15.95 -0.57
C ASN A 333 5.58 16.61 -0.41
N ILE A 334 5.61 17.95 -0.35
CA ILE A 334 6.84 18.74 -0.28
C ILE A 334 7.08 19.08 1.19
N CYS A 335 8.28 18.82 1.66
CA CYS A 335 8.70 19.24 2.98
C CYS A 335 9.53 20.52 2.88
N PRO A 336 9.34 21.49 3.80
CA PRO A 336 10.01 22.77 3.74
C PRO A 336 11.53 22.68 3.98
N SER A 337 12.01 21.57 4.53
CA SER A 337 13.44 21.31 4.69
C SER A 337 14.03 20.56 3.49
N PHE A 338 15.12 21.09 2.93
CA PHE A 338 15.86 20.56 1.78
C PHE A 338 16.46 19.16 1.97
N SER A 339 16.36 18.58 3.17
CA SER A 339 17.11 17.39 3.58
C SER A 339 16.51 16.04 3.15
N ILE A 340 15.29 16.01 2.60
CA ILE A 340 14.45 14.78 2.58
C ILE A 340 14.49 13.95 1.31
N PRO A 341 14.61 14.51 0.10
CA PRO A 341 14.89 13.71 -1.09
C PRO A 341 16.18 12.89 -0.94
N ILE A 342 17.09 13.37 -0.08
CA ILE A 342 18.34 12.72 0.26
C ILE A 342 18.05 11.50 1.16
N TYR A 343 17.28 11.66 2.25
CA TYR A 343 17.02 10.60 3.24
C TYR A 343 16.35 9.34 2.69
N GLU A 344 15.43 9.46 1.73
CA GLU A 344 14.75 8.30 1.13
C GLU A 344 15.70 7.33 0.41
N ARG A 345 16.90 7.79 0.04
CA ARG A 345 17.93 6.98 -0.62
C ARG A 345 19.13 6.67 0.27
N THR A 346 19.03 6.96 1.57
CA THR A 346 20.11 6.70 2.52
C THR A 346 20.01 5.30 3.09
N TYR A 347 21.14 4.79 3.56
CA TYR A 347 21.16 3.54 4.31
C TYR A 347 20.36 3.61 5.63
N LEU A 348 20.00 4.80 6.11
CA LEU A 348 19.13 4.94 7.27
C LEU A 348 17.68 4.51 6.97
N ASN A 349 17.28 4.44 5.71
CA ASN A 349 15.89 4.19 5.35
C ASN A 349 15.40 2.84 5.92
N PRO A 350 14.30 2.81 6.71
CA PRO A 350 13.74 1.59 7.27
C PRO A 350 13.43 0.50 6.24
N SER A 351 13.11 0.89 5.00
CA SER A 351 12.79 -0.06 3.93
C SER A 351 13.99 -0.90 3.44
N TYR A 352 15.21 -0.59 3.88
CA TYR A 352 16.39 -1.39 3.51
C TYR A 352 16.66 -2.53 4.50
N ASP A 353 15.95 -2.50 5.64
CA ASP A 353 15.95 -3.57 6.62
C ASP A 353 15.26 -4.81 6.05
N ALA A 354 15.70 -6.00 6.47
CA ALA A 354 15.16 -7.28 6.04
C ALA A 354 13.64 -7.38 6.30
N CYS A 355 13.13 -6.70 7.33
CA CYS A 355 11.70 -6.62 7.64
C CYS A 355 10.84 -6.20 6.44
N PHE A 356 11.24 -5.15 5.72
CA PHE A 356 10.47 -4.66 4.58
C PHE A 356 10.53 -5.64 3.41
N GLY A 357 11.73 -5.87 2.89
CA GLY A 357 11.89 -6.62 1.64
C GLY A 357 11.63 -8.12 1.77
N ARG A 358 12.11 -8.78 2.83
CA ARG A 358 11.94 -10.24 2.99
C ARG A 358 10.60 -10.62 3.62
N THR A 359 10.15 -9.89 4.63
CA THR A 359 8.92 -10.29 5.35
C THR A 359 7.69 -9.66 4.70
N LEU A 360 7.64 -8.33 4.64
CA LEU A 360 6.45 -7.61 4.22
C LEU A 360 6.18 -7.74 2.71
N MET A 361 7.20 -7.55 1.87
CA MET A 361 7.03 -7.63 0.41
C MET A 361 6.78 -9.05 -0.08
N THR A 362 7.26 -10.08 0.61
CA THR A 362 6.90 -11.49 0.31
C THR A 362 5.40 -11.72 0.50
N VAL A 363 4.81 -11.19 1.57
CA VAL A 363 3.35 -11.30 1.78
C VAL A 363 2.59 -10.51 0.72
N ALA A 364 3.01 -9.28 0.41
CA ALA A 364 2.41 -8.48 -0.65
C ALA A 364 2.47 -9.20 -2.02
N HIS A 365 3.60 -9.82 -2.34
CA HIS A 365 3.80 -10.60 -3.55
C HIS A 365 2.85 -11.81 -3.63
N HIS A 366 2.64 -12.52 -2.52
CA HIS A 366 1.66 -13.60 -2.47
C HIS A 366 0.22 -13.13 -2.74
N TYR A 367 -0.17 -11.96 -2.23
CA TYR A 367 -1.47 -11.36 -2.57
C TYR A 367 -1.55 -11.00 -4.05
N GLU A 368 -0.52 -10.38 -4.62
CA GLU A 368 -0.48 -10.03 -6.05
C GLU A 368 -0.59 -11.27 -6.95
N LEU A 369 0.13 -12.35 -6.63
CA LEU A 369 0.01 -13.64 -7.31
C LEU A 369 -1.39 -14.24 -7.17
N ALA A 370 -1.96 -14.25 -5.97
CA ALA A 370 -3.30 -14.78 -5.74
C ALA A 370 -4.36 -14.02 -6.55
N ILE A 371 -4.24 -12.68 -6.63
CA ILE A 371 -5.11 -11.84 -7.46
C ILE A 371 -4.92 -12.17 -8.94
N ALA A 372 -3.67 -12.26 -9.42
CA ALA A 372 -3.40 -12.59 -10.82
C ALA A 372 -3.96 -13.96 -11.22
N ILE A 373 -3.73 -14.99 -10.40
CA ILE A 373 -4.25 -16.35 -10.65
C ILE A 373 -5.78 -16.36 -10.64
N THR A 374 -6.39 -15.74 -9.63
CA THR A 374 -7.86 -15.73 -9.48
C THR A 374 -8.52 -14.93 -10.60
N ALA A 375 -8.00 -13.74 -10.92
CA ALA A 375 -8.49 -12.93 -12.02
C ALA A 375 -8.32 -13.65 -13.37
N GLY A 376 -7.18 -14.30 -13.59
CA GLY A 376 -6.94 -15.10 -14.79
C GLY A 376 -7.92 -16.27 -14.95
N ALA A 377 -8.16 -17.01 -13.87
CA ALA A 377 -9.14 -18.10 -13.85
C ALA A 377 -10.57 -17.58 -14.11
N LEU A 378 -10.96 -16.47 -13.48
CA LEU A 378 -12.27 -15.84 -13.72
C LEU A 378 -12.42 -15.37 -15.16
N VAL A 379 -11.42 -14.68 -15.73
CA VAL A 379 -11.44 -14.24 -17.14
C VAL A 379 -11.64 -15.45 -18.06
N PHE A 380 -10.90 -16.54 -17.84
CA PHE A 380 -11.03 -17.76 -18.64
C PHE A 380 -12.43 -18.37 -18.55
N ILE A 381 -12.97 -18.53 -17.34
CA ILE A 381 -14.32 -19.09 -17.12
C ILE A 381 -15.39 -18.20 -17.76
N LEU A 382 -15.30 -16.88 -17.57
CA LEU A 382 -16.25 -15.92 -18.12
C LEU A 382 -16.21 -15.92 -19.66
N LEU A 383 -15.03 -16.05 -20.28
CA LEU A 383 -14.90 -16.18 -21.74
C LEU A 383 -15.56 -17.46 -22.27
N LEU A 384 -15.38 -18.59 -21.60
CA LEU A 384 -16.05 -19.85 -21.97
C LEU A 384 -17.58 -19.73 -21.87
N LEU A 385 -18.09 -19.07 -20.83
CA LEU A 385 -19.52 -18.82 -20.66
C LEU A 385 -20.05 -17.84 -21.72
N CYS A 386 -19.30 -16.79 -22.06
CA CYS A 386 -19.62 -15.88 -23.16
C CYS A 386 -19.73 -16.64 -24.48
N ALA A 387 -18.75 -17.48 -24.82
CA ALA A 387 -18.77 -18.29 -26.03
C ALA A 387 -19.97 -19.25 -26.05
N ARG A 388 -20.28 -19.89 -24.92
CA ARG A 388 -21.42 -20.79 -24.79
C ARG A 388 -22.76 -20.06 -24.98
N LEU A 389 -22.95 -18.92 -24.31
CA LEU A 389 -24.18 -18.12 -24.44
C LEU A 389 -24.33 -17.52 -25.84
N TRP A 390 -23.22 -17.15 -26.48
CA TRP A 390 -23.22 -16.67 -27.86
C TRP A 390 -23.78 -17.73 -28.82
N VAL A 391 -23.34 -18.99 -28.69
CA VAL A 391 -23.86 -20.11 -29.49
C VAL A 391 -25.34 -20.35 -29.22
N LEU A 392 -25.76 -20.34 -27.95
CA LEU A 392 -27.17 -20.50 -27.57
C LEU A 392 -28.05 -19.39 -28.17
N ARG A 393 -27.61 -18.14 -28.06
CA ARG A 393 -28.30 -16.98 -28.65
C ARG A 393 -28.42 -17.11 -30.16
N ARG A 394 -27.36 -17.55 -30.86
CA ARG A 394 -27.40 -17.76 -32.32
C ARG A 394 -28.39 -18.84 -32.71
N ASN A 395 -28.41 -19.96 -31.98
CA ASN A 395 -29.35 -21.05 -32.21
C ASN A 395 -30.80 -20.65 -31.95
N GLU A 396 -31.04 -19.83 -30.92
CA GLU A 396 -32.36 -19.25 -30.65
C GLU A 396 -32.81 -18.33 -31.79
N LYS A 397 -31.96 -17.40 -32.23
CA LYS A 397 -32.25 -16.50 -33.35
C LYS A 397 -32.57 -17.29 -34.64
N PHE A 398 -31.80 -18.35 -34.91
CA PHE A 398 -32.04 -19.22 -36.06
C PHE A 398 -33.38 -19.97 -35.95
N ARG A 399 -33.70 -20.54 -34.78
CA ARG A 399 -35.00 -21.21 -34.55
C ARG A 399 -36.18 -20.26 -34.70
N ASN A 400 -36.06 -19.03 -34.21
CA ASN A 400 -37.12 -18.03 -34.35
C ASN A 400 -37.31 -17.62 -35.82
N ALA A 401 -36.22 -17.38 -36.55
CA ALA A 401 -36.28 -17.11 -37.99
C ALA A 401 -36.93 -18.26 -38.78
N MET A 402 -36.63 -19.52 -38.44
CA MET A 402 -37.26 -20.68 -39.07
C MET A 402 -38.76 -20.78 -38.74
N ARG A 403 -39.17 -20.49 -37.49
CA ARG A 403 -40.60 -20.46 -37.14
C ARG A 403 -41.34 -19.36 -37.90
N GLU A 404 -40.77 -18.17 -38.00
CA GLU A 404 -41.34 -17.06 -38.76
C GLU A 404 -41.47 -17.39 -40.25
N ALA A 405 -40.47 -18.06 -40.84
CA ALA A 405 -40.52 -18.52 -42.23
C ALA A 405 -41.59 -19.60 -42.47
N VAL A 406 -41.79 -20.54 -41.55
CA VAL A 406 -42.82 -21.59 -41.65
C VAL A 406 -44.23 -21.01 -41.56
N VAL A 407 -44.46 -19.97 -40.77
CA VAL A 407 -45.78 -19.33 -40.66
C VAL A 407 -46.17 -18.57 -41.94
N GLN A 408 -45.21 -18.20 -42.79
CA GLN A 408 -45.44 -17.43 -44.01
C GLN A 408 -45.66 -18.28 -45.27
N THR A 409 -45.58 -19.62 -45.22
CA THR A 409 -45.96 -20.43 -46.37
C THR A 409 -47.48 -20.34 -46.59
N PRO A 410 -47.97 -19.76 -47.70
CA PRO A 410 -49.40 -19.61 -47.93
C PRO A 410 -50.06 -20.99 -47.96
N VAL A 411 -51.10 -21.16 -47.15
CA VAL A 411 -52.00 -22.31 -47.27
C VAL A 411 -52.67 -22.17 -48.63
N ASN A 412 -52.26 -22.98 -49.61
CA ASN A 412 -52.98 -23.13 -50.86
C ASN A 412 -54.37 -23.68 -50.53
N THR A 413 -55.34 -22.79 -50.35
CA THR A 413 -56.77 -23.12 -50.38
C THR A 413 -57.14 -23.35 -51.84
N ALA A 414 -56.95 -24.58 -52.29
CA ALA A 414 -57.53 -25.11 -53.51
C ALA A 414 -58.90 -25.72 -53.21
#